data_AF-A0A7L2A5M0-F1
#
_entry.id   AF-A0A7L2A5M0-F1
#
_cell.length_a   1.000
_cell.length_b   1.000
_cell.length_c   1.000
_cell.angle_alpha   90.00
_cell.angle_beta   90.00
_cell.angle_gamma   90.00
#
_symmetry.space_group_name_H-M   'P 1'
#
loop_
_entity.id
_entity.type
_entity.pdbx_description
1 polymer ?
#
loop_
_entity_poly.entity_id
_entity_poly.type
_entity_poly.pdbx_seq_one_letter_code
_entity_poly.pdbx_strand_id
1 'polypeptide(L)'
;ESMAWKEEGRSPPPCFIQHLDHLVLTVKSIEDTVAFYSKVLGMEVVTFKGNRKALRFGHQKFNLHQAGQELEPKARRPVPGSEDFCLITAEPLEKLLQHLEACGVPVEEGPVVRTGALGPITSIYFRDPDENLVEVSRYCSD
;
A
#
# COMPACT_ATOMS: atom_id res chain seq x y z
N GLU A 1 -0.99 -7.63 24.69
CA GLU A 1 0.48 -7.55 24.76
C GLU A 1 0.89 -6.49 25.79
N SER A 2 1.77 -6.84 26.73
CA SER A 2 2.36 -5.89 27.67
C SER A 2 3.52 -5.17 26.98
N MET A 3 3.37 -3.87 26.74
CA MET A 3 4.47 -3.07 26.20
C MET A 3 5.56 -2.91 27.27
N ALA A 4 6.80 -3.28 26.94
CA ALA A 4 7.96 -3.29 27.84
C ALA A 4 8.21 -1.97 28.61
N TRP A 5 7.78 -0.84 28.06
CA TRP A 5 7.93 0.48 28.69
C TRP A 5 7.05 0.69 29.92
N LYS A 6 6.01 -0.13 30.13
CA LYS A 6 5.13 -0.04 31.31
C LYS A 6 5.79 -0.55 32.60
N GLU A 7 6.85 -1.35 32.51
CA GLU A 7 7.46 -2.02 33.68
C GLU A 7 8.39 -1.09 34.48
N GLU A 8 8.86 0.03 33.91
CA GLU A 8 9.85 0.92 34.55
C GLU A 8 9.29 2.24 35.09
N GLY A 9 7.97 2.42 35.15
CA GLY A 9 7.35 3.63 35.71
C GLY A 9 7.67 4.94 34.96
N ARG A 10 8.24 4.86 33.75
CA ARG A 10 8.50 6.00 32.87
C ARG A 10 7.33 6.21 31.92
N SER A 11 6.87 7.47 31.80
CA SER A 11 5.91 7.86 30.76
C SER A 11 6.55 7.65 29.38
N PRO A 12 5.81 7.08 28.40
CA PRO A 12 6.32 6.97 27.05
C PRO A 12 6.66 8.36 26.50
N PRO A 13 7.70 8.48 25.66
CA PRO A 13 7.98 9.73 24.97
C PRO A 13 6.77 10.14 24.11
N PRO A 14 6.57 11.45 23.87
CA PRO A 14 5.51 11.90 23.00
C PRO A 14 5.69 11.34 21.59
N CYS A 15 4.58 10.98 20.93
CA CYS A 15 4.59 10.65 19.52
C CYS A 15 4.66 11.95 18.70
N PHE A 16 5.73 12.12 17.92
CA PHE A 16 5.91 13.28 17.04
C PHE A 16 5.35 13.07 15.62
N ILE A 17 4.92 11.85 15.29
CA ILE A 17 4.50 11.47 13.94
C ILE A 17 2.97 11.48 13.86
N GLN A 18 2.43 12.02 12.76
CA GLN A 18 0.99 12.11 12.55
C GLN A 18 0.47 11.01 11.62
N HIS A 19 1.06 10.88 10.43
CA HIS A 19 0.63 9.93 9.40
C HIS A 19 1.75 9.66 8.40
N LEU A 20 1.56 8.63 7.57
CA LEU A 20 2.39 8.37 6.40
C LEU A 20 1.97 9.30 5.25
N ASP A 21 2.87 10.10 4.71
CA ASP A 21 2.59 10.96 3.53
C ASP A 21 2.73 10.16 2.23
N HIS A 22 3.87 9.46 2.09
CA HIS A 22 4.15 8.59 0.96
C HIS A 22 5.16 7.51 1.35
N LEU A 23 5.25 6.48 0.49
CA LEU A 23 6.35 5.53 0.48
C LEU A 23 6.94 5.42 -0.93
N VAL A 24 8.10 4.78 -1.04
CA VAL A 24 8.75 4.49 -2.32
C VAL A 24 8.59 3.01 -2.60
N LEU A 25 8.03 2.67 -3.77
CA LEU A 25 8.09 1.31 -4.31
C LEU A 25 9.28 1.20 -5.24
N THR A 26 10.14 0.21 -5.00
CA THR A 26 11.16 -0.16 -5.98
C THR A 26 10.56 -1.21 -6.91
N VAL A 27 10.54 -0.95 -8.20
CA VAL A 27 9.78 -1.77 -9.18
C VAL A 27 10.66 -2.19 -10.34
N LYS A 28 10.40 -3.35 -10.94
CA LYS A 28 11.16 -3.79 -12.13
C LYS A 28 10.88 -2.88 -13.33
N SER A 29 9.64 -2.41 -13.48
CA SER A 29 9.17 -1.61 -14.61
C SER A 29 8.17 -0.57 -14.13
N ILE A 30 8.53 0.71 -14.23
CA ILE A 30 7.62 1.81 -13.87
C ILE A 30 6.36 1.79 -14.74
N GLU A 31 6.49 1.43 -16.01
CA GLU A 31 5.36 1.37 -16.96
C GLU A 31 4.34 0.33 -16.54
N ASP A 32 4.78 -0.89 -16.21
CA ASP A 32 3.89 -1.98 -15.80
C ASP A 32 3.21 -1.68 -14.46
N THR A 33 3.96 -1.16 -13.49
CA THR A 33 3.40 -0.71 -12.21
C THR A 33 2.36 0.38 -12.43
N VAL A 34 2.67 1.39 -13.25
CA VAL A 34 1.73 2.49 -13.53
C VAL A 34 0.46 1.96 -14.19
N ALA A 35 0.59 1.11 -15.21
CA ALA A 35 -0.54 0.51 -15.90
C ALA A 35 -1.40 -0.32 -14.94
N PHE A 36 -0.78 -1.11 -14.06
CA PHE A 36 -1.48 -1.92 -13.07
C PHE A 36 -2.26 -1.05 -12.08
N TYR A 37 -1.60 -0.18 -11.32
CA TYR A 37 -2.27 0.55 -10.23
C TYR A 37 -3.30 1.57 -10.73
N SER A 38 -3.09 2.17 -11.90
CA SER A 38 -4.08 3.07 -12.49
C SER A 38 -5.33 2.33 -12.99
N LYS A 39 -5.17 1.11 -13.56
CA LYS A 39 -6.29 0.30 -14.03
C LYS A 39 -7.01 -0.44 -12.89
N VAL A 40 -6.25 -1.10 -12.03
CA VAL A 40 -6.74 -2.03 -11.00
C VAL A 40 -7.29 -1.26 -9.80
N LEU A 41 -6.59 -0.21 -9.36
CA LEU A 41 -6.97 0.55 -8.16
C LEU A 41 -7.37 2.01 -8.44
N GLY A 42 -7.43 2.42 -9.71
CA GLY A 42 -7.87 3.76 -10.07
C GLY A 42 -6.92 4.88 -9.62
N MET A 43 -5.66 4.56 -9.33
CA MET A 43 -4.70 5.56 -8.86
C MET A 43 -4.32 6.54 -9.96
N GLU A 44 -4.17 7.82 -9.60
CA GLU A 44 -3.78 8.87 -10.55
C GLU A 44 -2.27 8.84 -10.80
N VAL A 45 -1.89 8.80 -12.07
CA VAL A 45 -0.49 8.84 -12.49
C VAL A 45 0.02 10.28 -12.49
N VAL A 46 0.94 10.59 -11.60
CA VAL A 46 1.56 11.92 -11.48
C VAL A 46 2.97 11.89 -12.03
N THR A 47 3.30 12.87 -12.89
CA THR A 47 4.67 13.10 -13.36
C THR A 47 5.21 14.38 -12.72
N PHE A 48 6.38 14.33 -12.11
CA PHE A 48 6.96 15.48 -11.41
C PHE A 48 8.48 15.50 -11.50
N LYS A 49 9.07 16.68 -11.30
CA LYS A 49 10.54 16.89 -11.30
C LYS A 49 11.23 16.19 -12.48
N GLY A 50 10.72 16.44 -13.69
CA GLY A 50 11.16 15.78 -14.91
C GLY A 50 10.33 14.53 -15.20
N ASN A 51 10.97 13.36 -15.19
CA ASN A 51 10.36 12.09 -15.57
C ASN A 51 9.97 11.21 -14.36
N ARG A 52 10.02 11.72 -13.13
CA ARG A 52 9.67 10.91 -11.94
C ARG A 52 8.18 10.62 -11.95
N LYS A 53 7.82 9.38 -11.66
CA LYS A 53 6.45 8.90 -11.62
C LYS A 53 6.02 8.64 -10.18
N ALA A 54 4.77 8.94 -9.89
CA ALA A 54 4.10 8.55 -8.67
C ALA A 54 2.66 8.13 -8.97
N LEU A 55 2.09 7.33 -8.07
CA LEU A 55 0.70 6.91 -8.06
C LEU A 55 0.00 7.56 -6.87
N ARG A 56 -0.91 8.48 -7.13
CA ARG A 56 -1.63 9.24 -6.09
C ARG A 56 -3.00 8.60 -5.81
N PHE A 57 -3.34 8.52 -4.52
CA PHE A 57 -4.64 8.08 -4.03
C PHE A 57 -5.00 8.85 -2.75
N GLY A 58 -6.21 9.39 -2.69
CA GLY A 58 -6.60 10.31 -1.62
C GLY A 58 -5.61 11.48 -1.48
N HIS A 59 -5.00 11.61 -0.30
CA HIS A 59 -3.98 12.63 0.00
C HIS A 59 -2.56 12.06 0.11
N GLN A 60 -2.35 10.81 -0.33
CA GLN A 60 -1.08 10.09 -0.25
C GLN A 60 -0.61 9.65 -1.64
N LYS A 61 0.60 9.13 -1.72
CA LYS A 61 1.12 8.56 -2.97
C LYS A 61 2.17 7.48 -2.77
N PHE A 62 2.39 6.69 -3.81
CA PHE A 62 3.60 5.90 -4.00
C PHE A 62 4.52 6.61 -4.99
N ASN A 63 5.75 6.93 -4.57
CA ASN A 63 6.80 7.29 -5.52
C ASN A 63 7.39 6.02 -6.11
N LEU A 64 7.68 6.01 -7.41
CA LEU A 64 8.21 4.83 -8.09
C LEU A 64 9.68 5.03 -8.43
N HIS A 65 10.51 4.09 -7.98
CA HIS A 65 11.91 3.96 -8.40
C HIS A 65 12.06 2.67 -9.21
N GLN A 66 12.67 2.74 -10.39
CA GLN A 66 12.97 1.52 -11.13
C GLN A 66 14.23 0.86 -10.56
N ALA A 67 14.21 -0.46 -10.38
CA ALA A 67 15.35 -1.23 -9.92
C ALA A 67 16.58 -0.98 -10.82
N GLY A 68 17.73 -0.70 -10.18
CA GLY A 68 18.96 -0.32 -10.87
C GLY A 68 19.03 1.15 -11.34
N GLN A 69 17.95 1.92 -11.16
CA GLN A 69 17.87 3.35 -11.48
C GLN A 69 17.26 4.16 -10.32
N GLU A 70 17.44 3.69 -9.09
CA GLU A 70 16.83 4.33 -7.94
C GLU A 70 17.52 5.66 -7.62
N LEU A 71 16.74 6.61 -7.09
CA LEU A 71 17.24 7.91 -6.68
C LEU A 71 17.69 7.88 -5.22
N GLU A 72 18.81 8.54 -4.92
CA GLU A 72 19.28 8.71 -3.55
C GLU A 72 18.60 9.90 -2.84
N PRO A 73 18.40 9.81 -1.50
CA PRO A 73 18.59 8.63 -0.67
C PRO A 73 17.48 7.58 -0.88
N LYS A 74 17.81 6.30 -0.67
CA LYS A 74 16.85 5.18 -0.75
C LYS A 74 17.00 4.18 0.41
N ALA A 75 16.09 3.20 0.45
CA ALA A 75 16.22 2.05 1.34
C ALA A 75 17.58 1.36 1.13
N ARG A 76 18.20 0.84 2.19
CA ARG A 76 19.53 0.18 2.09
C ARG A 76 19.53 -1.04 1.16
N ARG A 77 18.38 -1.70 1.06
CA ARG A 77 18.13 -2.85 0.17
C ARG A 77 16.81 -2.62 -0.53
N PRO A 78 16.80 -1.83 -1.62
CA PRO A 78 15.60 -1.62 -2.42
C PRO A 78 15.35 -2.90 -3.24
N VAL A 79 14.24 -3.59 -2.99
CA VAL A 79 13.94 -4.90 -3.57
C VAL A 79 12.52 -4.87 -4.13
N PRO A 80 12.31 -5.08 -5.43
CA PRO A 80 10.97 -5.28 -5.96
C PRO A 80 10.28 -6.50 -5.35
N GLY A 81 9.00 -6.35 -5.00
CA GLY A 81 8.22 -7.41 -4.37
C GLY A 81 8.44 -7.53 -2.85
N SER A 82 9.06 -6.52 -2.23
CA SER A 82 9.38 -6.57 -0.79
C SER A 82 8.30 -5.96 0.09
N GLU A 83 7.33 -5.28 -0.53
CA GLU A 83 6.33 -4.50 0.15
C GLU A 83 5.08 -5.35 0.43
N ASP A 84 4.57 -5.18 1.65
CA ASP A 84 3.31 -5.72 2.14
C ASP A 84 2.56 -4.55 2.78
N PHE A 85 1.44 -4.15 2.18
CA PHE A 85 0.73 -2.96 2.61
C PHE A 85 -0.79 -3.09 2.47
N CYS A 86 -1.48 -2.45 3.42
CA CYS A 86 -2.93 -2.39 3.48
C CYS A 86 -3.44 -1.00 3.11
N LEU A 87 -4.36 -0.95 2.14
CA LEU A 87 -5.05 0.25 1.68
C LEU A 87 -6.53 0.18 2.08
N ILE A 88 -7.07 1.31 2.53
CA ILE A 88 -8.49 1.39 2.91
C ILE A 88 -9.30 1.95 1.75
N THR A 89 -10.41 1.27 1.44
CA THR A 89 -11.39 1.73 0.46
C THR A 89 -12.75 2.00 1.11
N ALA A 90 -13.46 3.00 0.58
CA ALA A 90 -14.86 3.26 0.90
C ALA A 90 -15.84 2.48 0.00
N GLU A 91 -15.34 1.87 -1.08
CA GLU A 91 -16.17 1.04 -1.97
C GLU A 91 -16.49 -0.32 -1.33
N PRO A 92 -17.63 -0.95 -1.66
CA PRO A 92 -17.93 -2.31 -1.24
C PRO A 92 -16.89 -3.29 -1.79
N LEU A 93 -16.45 -4.24 -0.96
CA LEU A 93 -15.42 -5.21 -1.35
C LEU A 93 -15.91 -6.15 -2.46
N GLU A 94 -17.22 -6.38 -2.54
CA GLU A 94 -17.85 -7.16 -3.61
C GLU A 94 -17.66 -6.51 -4.98
N LYS A 95 -17.74 -5.16 -5.05
CA LYS A 95 -17.44 -4.44 -6.29
C LYS A 95 -15.97 -4.56 -6.67
N LEU A 96 -15.08 -4.49 -5.69
CA LEU A 96 -13.66 -4.65 -5.92
C LEU A 96 -13.34 -6.05 -6.44
N LEU A 97 -13.91 -7.11 -5.84
CA LEU A 97 -13.74 -8.49 -6.33
C LEU A 97 -14.15 -8.64 -7.79
N GLN A 98 -15.32 -8.13 -8.16
CA GLN A 98 -15.81 -8.16 -9.54
C GLN A 98 -14.88 -7.39 -10.49
N HIS A 99 -14.36 -6.24 -10.04
CA HIS A 99 -13.40 -5.46 -10.82
C HIS A 99 -12.05 -6.16 -10.99
N LEU A 100 -11.53 -6.79 -9.94
CA LEU A 100 -10.29 -7.58 -9.98
C LEU A 100 -10.44 -8.74 -10.97
N GLU A 101 -11.55 -9.48 -10.91
CA GLU A 101 -11.87 -10.55 -11.86
C GLU A 101 -11.92 -10.03 -13.31
N ALA A 102 -12.61 -8.93 -13.55
CA ALA A 102 -12.68 -8.30 -14.87
C ALA A 102 -11.32 -7.78 -15.38
N CYS A 103 -10.43 -7.41 -14.46
CA CYS A 103 -9.05 -7.02 -14.78
C CYS A 103 -8.12 -8.23 -14.99
N GLY A 104 -8.56 -9.44 -14.67
CA GLY A 104 -7.74 -10.66 -14.71
C GLY A 104 -6.73 -10.74 -13.56
N VAL A 105 -7.00 -10.08 -12.43
CA VAL A 105 -6.14 -10.10 -11.24
C VAL A 105 -6.64 -11.19 -10.29
N PRO A 106 -5.86 -12.26 -10.05
CA PRO A 106 -6.25 -13.32 -9.15
C PRO A 106 -6.25 -12.82 -7.70
N VAL A 107 -7.31 -13.14 -6.98
CA VAL A 107 -7.41 -12.93 -5.53
C VAL A 107 -6.71 -14.09 -4.82
N GLU A 108 -5.75 -13.76 -3.95
CA GLU A 108 -5.00 -14.73 -3.16
C GLU A 108 -5.80 -15.17 -1.92
N GLU A 109 -6.46 -14.21 -1.25
CA GLU A 109 -7.33 -14.48 -0.10
C GLU A 109 -8.40 -13.39 0.04
N GLY A 110 -9.57 -13.74 0.57
CA GLY A 110 -10.61 -12.81 0.99
C GLY A 110 -11.95 -12.98 0.26
N PRO A 111 -13.02 -12.31 0.73
CA PRO A 111 -13.06 -11.40 1.87
C PRO A 111 -12.84 -12.12 3.21
N VAL A 112 -11.97 -11.58 4.07
CA VAL A 112 -11.67 -12.17 5.38
C VAL A 112 -11.45 -11.08 6.43
N VAL A 113 -11.82 -11.35 7.69
CA VAL A 113 -11.63 -10.38 8.78
C VAL A 113 -10.15 -10.32 9.18
N ARG A 114 -9.66 -9.10 9.40
CA ARG A 114 -8.31 -8.76 9.85
C ARG A 114 -8.36 -7.66 10.90
N THR A 115 -7.23 -7.40 11.53
CA THR A 115 -7.07 -6.31 12.51
C THR A 115 -6.43 -5.13 11.83
N GLY A 116 -7.20 -4.07 11.59
CA GLY A 116 -6.70 -2.78 11.13
C GLY A 116 -6.20 -1.92 12.27
N ALA A 117 -5.59 -0.78 11.93
CA ALA A 117 -5.04 0.16 12.91
C ALA A 117 -6.09 0.76 13.85
N LEU A 118 -7.35 0.90 13.39
CA LEU A 118 -8.45 1.50 14.16
C LEU A 118 -9.50 0.47 14.62
N GLY A 119 -9.29 -0.81 14.36
CA GLY A 119 -10.26 -1.87 14.67
C GLY A 119 -10.38 -2.92 13.57
N PRO A 120 -11.37 -3.83 13.66
CA PRO A 120 -11.60 -4.86 12.67
C PRO A 120 -11.84 -4.28 11.26
N ILE A 121 -11.23 -4.89 10.27
CA ILE A 121 -11.42 -4.61 8.84
C ILE A 121 -11.72 -5.92 8.11
N THR A 122 -12.44 -5.84 7.00
CA THR A 122 -12.54 -6.95 6.05
C THR A 122 -11.59 -6.68 4.90
N SER A 123 -10.82 -7.69 4.50
CA SER A 123 -9.66 -7.56 3.60
C SER A 123 -9.75 -8.50 2.41
N ILE A 124 -9.18 -8.06 1.28
CA ILE A 124 -8.89 -8.86 0.09
C ILE A 124 -7.40 -8.70 -0.23
N TYR A 125 -6.75 -9.80 -0.61
CA TYR A 125 -5.34 -9.87 -0.92
C TYR A 125 -5.11 -10.26 -2.39
N PHE A 126 -4.16 -9.61 -3.05
CA PHE A 126 -3.69 -9.95 -4.39
C PHE A 126 -2.26 -9.46 -4.60
N ARG A 127 -1.65 -9.85 -5.73
CA ARG A 127 -0.29 -9.47 -6.11
C ARG A 127 -0.28 -8.35 -7.14
N ASP A 128 0.68 -7.44 -7.00
CA ASP A 128 1.03 -6.50 -8.07
C ASP A 128 2.08 -7.12 -9.03
N PRO A 129 2.50 -6.43 -10.11
CA PRO A 129 3.44 -6.98 -11.09
C PRO A 129 4.81 -7.37 -10.53
N ASP A 130 5.20 -6.83 -9.38
CA ASP A 130 6.46 -7.13 -8.71
C ASP A 130 6.32 -8.17 -7.60
N GLU A 131 5.11 -8.71 -7.39
CA GLU A 131 4.71 -9.66 -6.34
C GLU A 131 4.62 -9.04 -4.93
N ASN A 132 4.49 -7.71 -4.83
CA ASN A 132 4.12 -7.09 -3.56
C ASN A 132 2.76 -7.62 -3.10
N LEU A 133 2.61 -7.83 -1.79
CA LEU A 133 1.32 -8.22 -1.23
C LEU A 133 0.46 -6.96 -1.06
N VAL A 134 -0.60 -6.86 -1.86
CA VAL A 134 -1.55 -5.75 -1.80
C VAL A 134 -2.77 -6.21 -1.04
N GLU A 135 -2.98 -5.62 0.13
CA GLU A 135 -4.20 -5.76 0.90
C GLU A 135 -5.11 -4.55 0.63
N VAL A 136 -6.34 -4.79 0.18
CA VAL A 136 -7.38 -3.75 0.12
C VAL A 136 -8.51 -4.10 1.07
N SER A 137 -8.82 -3.16 1.95
CA SER A 137 -9.67 -3.42 3.11
C SER A 137 -10.69 -2.33 3.33
N ARG A 138 -11.74 -2.69 4.05
CA ARG A 138 -12.80 -1.77 4.47
C ARG A 138 -13.08 -1.94 5.95
N TYR A 139 -13.19 -0.83 6.66
CA TYR A 139 -13.72 -0.85 8.03
C TYR A 139 -15.21 -1.22 7.98
N CYS A 140 -15.62 -2.13 8.86
CA CYS A 140 -17.04 -2.36 9.10
C CYS A 140 -17.62 -1.05 9.61
N SER A 141 -18.50 -0.42 8.82
CA SER A 141 -19.39 0.61 9.35
C SER A 141 -20.40 -0.09 10.24
N ASP A 142 -20.45 0.31 11.52
CA ASP A 142 -21.58 -0.03 12.40
C ASP A 142 -22.92 0.35 11.76
#